data_AF-A0A2V7KYG5-F1
#
_entry.id   AF-A0A2V7KYG5-F1
#
_cell.length_a   1.000
_cell.length_b   1.000
_cell.length_c   1.000
_cell.angle_alpha   90.00
_cell.angle_beta   90.00
_cell.angle_gamma   90.00
#
_symmetry.space_group_name_H-M   'P 1'
#
loop_
_entity.id
_entity.type
_entity.pdbx_description
1 polymer ?
#
loop_
_entity_poly.entity_id
_entity_poly.type
_entity_poly.pdbx_seq_one_letter_code
_entity_poly.pdbx_strand_id
1 'polypeptide(L)'
;MTAPATAARSDFTHILISGTIVGAATAFLVIVFLLVSRNLPTGMLTSLLLAVIVLAGGVVAAFLPASFASARAVQGIASAAAIGLWGTVVFMAIDIILLRPFKAYPWTWDAVGGGSTWWYLPIWWMLGTFLSWTGALVTAGRAGRGGNTAIRSVAIAPLAVGLIVALGLGLRHVIAMPVAAGLGFAVTVFSFALIGLLRRG
;
A
#
# COMPACT_ATOMS: atom_id res chain seq x y z
N MET A 1 -15.78 -23.82 25.68
CA MET A 1 -14.85 -22.69 25.93
C MET A 1 -14.62 -21.95 24.62
N THR A 2 -15.20 -20.76 24.46
CA THR A 2 -14.90 -19.87 23.33
C THR A 2 -13.51 -19.29 23.55
N ALA A 3 -12.58 -19.51 22.60
CA ALA A 3 -11.27 -18.88 22.65
C ALA A 3 -11.43 -17.35 22.77
N PRO A 4 -10.62 -16.67 23.61
CA PRO A 4 -10.72 -15.22 23.74
C PRO A 4 -10.52 -14.59 22.37
N ALA A 5 -11.47 -13.74 21.95
CA ALA A 5 -11.30 -12.95 20.74
C ALA A 5 -10.00 -12.15 20.90
N THR A 6 -9.05 -12.34 19.98
CA THR A 6 -7.80 -11.57 20.00
C THR A 6 -8.15 -10.09 19.96
N ALA A 7 -7.88 -9.36 21.04
CA ALA A 7 -8.21 -7.94 21.14
C ALA A 7 -7.46 -7.16 20.05
N ALA A 8 -8.13 -6.17 19.48
CA ALA A 8 -7.51 -5.26 18.52
C ALA A 8 -6.41 -4.45 19.23
N ARG A 9 -5.25 -4.28 18.59
CA ARG A 9 -4.15 -3.48 19.14
C ARG A 9 -4.31 -2.04 18.66
N SER A 10 -4.83 -1.19 19.54
CA SER A 10 -5.14 0.22 19.23
C SER A 10 -4.39 1.22 20.11
N ASP A 11 -3.45 0.76 20.93
CA ASP A 11 -2.67 1.66 21.79
C ASP A 11 -1.85 2.63 20.95
N PHE A 12 -1.85 3.91 21.35
CA PHE A 12 -1.22 4.98 20.59
C PHE A 12 0.25 4.70 20.28
N THR A 13 1.03 4.26 21.27
CA THR A 13 2.44 3.89 21.10
C THR A 13 2.62 2.78 20.07
N HIS A 14 1.75 1.76 20.08
CA HIS A 14 1.81 0.68 19.11
C HIS A 14 1.48 1.17 17.69
N ILE A 15 0.50 2.07 17.55
CA ILE A 15 0.17 2.72 16.27
C ILE A 15 1.38 3.47 15.72
N LEU A 16 2.04 4.28 16.55
CA LEU A 16 3.21 5.05 16.13
C LEU A 16 4.37 4.15 15.70
N ILE A 17 4.74 3.15 16.51
CA ILE A 17 5.84 2.24 16.17
C ILE A 17 5.53 1.47 14.88
N SER A 18 4.33 0.90 14.80
CA SER A 18 3.89 0.12 13.63
C SER A 18 3.85 0.97 12.36
N GLY A 19 3.32 2.20 12.46
CA GLY A 19 3.28 3.10 11.31
C GLY A 19 4.68 3.54 10.90
N THR A 20 5.58 3.81 11.83
CA THR A 20 7.00 4.10 11.51
C THR A 20 7.64 2.97 10.72
N ILE A 21 7.40 1.71 11.09
CA ILE A 21 7.88 0.54 10.34
C ILE A 21 7.28 0.52 8.92
N VAL A 22 5.96 0.74 8.78
CA VAL A 22 5.29 0.79 7.47
C VAL A 22 5.84 1.90 6.59
N GLY A 23 6.03 3.10 7.15
CA GLY A 23 6.58 4.26 6.45
C GLY A 23 8.03 4.04 6.00
N ALA A 24 8.88 3.53 6.90
CA ALA A 24 10.27 3.22 6.58
C ALA A 24 10.38 2.11 5.50
N ALA A 25 9.56 1.06 5.59
CA ALA A 25 9.52 0.01 4.59
C ALA A 25 9.06 0.54 3.21
N THR A 26 8.09 1.45 3.20
CA THR A 26 7.62 2.12 1.97
C THR A 26 8.73 2.98 1.37
N ALA A 27 9.41 3.80 2.18
CA ALA A 27 10.54 4.61 1.73
C ALA A 27 11.67 3.77 1.16
N PHE A 28 12.00 2.65 1.82
CA PHE A 28 12.99 1.69 1.34
C PHE A 28 12.62 1.14 -0.05
N LEU A 29 11.38 0.71 -0.25
CA LEU A 29 10.91 0.21 -1.55
C LEU A 29 10.96 1.28 -2.65
N VAL A 30 10.65 2.54 -2.32
CA VAL A 30 10.81 3.66 -3.24
C VAL A 30 12.29 3.88 -3.59
N ILE A 31 13.20 3.83 -2.63
CA ILE A 31 14.64 3.92 -2.88
C ILE A 31 15.09 2.80 -3.81
N VAL A 32 14.66 1.55 -3.57
CA VAL A 32 14.96 0.41 -4.44
C VAL A 32 14.41 0.63 -5.85
N PHE A 33 13.17 1.12 -5.97
CA PHE A 33 12.58 1.49 -7.26
C PHE A 33 13.44 2.52 -8.01
N LEU A 34 13.89 3.57 -7.31
CA LEU A 34 14.74 4.61 -7.88
C LEU A 34 16.11 4.08 -8.32
N LEU A 35 16.72 3.21 -7.52
CA LEU A 35 17.98 2.55 -7.87
C LEU A 35 17.82 1.70 -9.14
N VAL A 36 16.77 0.88 -9.23
CA VAL A 36 16.52 0.03 -10.40
C VAL A 36 16.23 0.86 -11.64
N SER A 37 15.35 1.86 -11.53
CA SER A 37 14.94 2.71 -12.66
C SER A 37 16.07 3.60 -13.20
N ARG A 38 17.05 3.97 -12.37
CA ARG A 38 18.18 4.82 -12.79
C ARG A 38 19.39 4.05 -13.28
N ASN A 39 19.63 2.85 -12.75
CA ASN A 39 20.86 2.11 -13.03
C ASN A 39 20.69 0.97 -14.04
N LEU A 40 19.46 0.54 -14.34
CA LEU A 40 19.23 -0.48 -15.36
C LEU A 40 18.81 0.14 -16.70
N PRO A 41 19.21 -0.45 -17.83
CA PRO A 41 18.78 0.01 -19.15
C PRO A 41 17.26 -0.11 -19.29
N THR A 42 16.69 0.76 -20.11
CA THR A 42 15.25 0.70 -20.44
C THR A 42 14.94 -0.59 -21.19
N GLY A 43 13.87 -1.27 -20.77
CA GLY A 43 13.49 -2.54 -21.37
C GLY A 43 12.42 -3.28 -20.59
N MET A 44 12.03 -4.42 -21.14
CA MET A 44 10.98 -5.30 -20.60
C MET A 44 11.34 -5.83 -19.20
N LEU A 45 12.58 -6.29 -19.02
CA LEU A 45 13.04 -6.82 -17.73
C LEU A 45 13.01 -5.75 -16.63
N THR A 46 13.55 -4.57 -16.90
CA THR A 46 13.51 -3.43 -15.97
C THR A 46 12.07 -3.04 -15.64
N SER A 47 11.20 -2.98 -16.64
CA SER A 47 9.77 -2.67 -16.44
C SER A 47 9.07 -3.71 -15.55
N LEU A 48 9.38 -5.00 -15.72
CA LEU A 48 8.83 -6.07 -14.91
C LEU A 48 9.35 -6.01 -13.46
N LEU A 49 10.65 -5.75 -13.26
CA LEU A 49 11.23 -5.58 -11.92
C LEU A 49 10.59 -4.41 -11.17
N LEU A 50 10.42 -3.26 -11.85
CA LEU A 50 9.72 -2.11 -11.28
C LEU A 50 8.27 -2.45 -10.92
N ALA A 51 7.57 -3.23 -11.75
CA ALA A 51 6.22 -3.70 -11.43
C ALA A 51 6.19 -4.59 -10.18
N VAL A 52 7.16 -5.50 -10.02
CA VAL A 52 7.28 -6.33 -8.81
C VAL A 52 7.52 -5.47 -7.57
N ILE A 53 8.37 -4.45 -7.65
CA ILE A 53 8.63 -3.53 -6.54
C ILE A 53 7.36 -2.75 -6.16
N VAL A 54 6.60 -2.27 -7.14
CA VAL A 54 5.32 -1.59 -6.91
C VAL A 54 4.30 -2.52 -6.24
N LEU A 55 4.21 -3.78 -6.69
CA LEU A 55 3.33 -4.77 -6.07
C LEU A 55 3.74 -5.08 -4.62
N ALA A 56 5.03 -5.19 -4.33
CA ALA A 56 5.53 -5.33 -2.97
C ALA A 56 5.15 -4.11 -2.10
N GLY A 57 5.30 -2.89 -2.64
CA GLY A 57 4.86 -1.66 -1.99
C GLY A 57 3.36 -1.64 -1.70
N GLY A 58 2.54 -2.09 -2.66
CA GLY A 58 1.10 -2.24 -2.48
C GLY A 58 0.74 -3.20 -1.35
N VAL A 59 1.44 -4.34 -1.24
CA VAL A 59 1.23 -5.30 -0.14
C VAL A 59 1.61 -4.69 1.22
N VAL A 60 2.74 -4.00 1.29
CA VAL A 60 3.17 -3.31 2.52
C VAL A 60 2.13 -2.25 2.92
N ALA A 61 1.73 -1.37 2.00
CA ALA A 61 0.80 -0.29 2.30
C ALA A 61 -0.61 -0.78 2.67
N ALA A 62 -1.10 -1.83 2.01
CA ALA A 62 -2.47 -2.31 2.21
C ALA A 62 -2.61 -3.30 3.38
N PHE A 63 -1.69 -4.26 3.51
CA PHE A 63 -1.90 -5.43 4.40
C PHE A 63 -1.00 -5.45 5.64
N LEU A 64 0.17 -4.79 5.63
CA LEU A 64 1.02 -4.72 6.80
C LEU A 64 0.34 -4.00 7.99
N PRO A 65 -0.32 -2.84 7.80
CA PRO A 65 -1.08 -2.18 8.87
C PRO A 65 -2.16 -3.08 9.49
N ALA A 66 -2.91 -3.82 8.65
CA ALA A 66 -3.95 -4.73 9.09
C ALA A 66 -3.40 -5.89 9.95
N SER A 67 -2.20 -6.36 9.62
CA SER A 67 -1.52 -7.41 10.39
C SER A 67 -1.10 -6.92 11.79
N PHE A 68 -0.53 -5.71 11.88
CA PHE A 68 -0.15 -5.11 13.16
C PHE A 68 -1.36 -4.81 14.04
N ALA A 69 -2.43 -4.26 13.45
CA ALA A 69 -3.66 -3.94 14.16
C ALA A 69 -4.50 -5.18 14.55
N SER A 70 -4.17 -6.37 14.02
CA SER A 70 -5.01 -7.56 14.11
C SER A 70 -6.45 -7.28 13.64
N ALA A 71 -6.60 -6.71 12.43
CA ALA A 71 -7.85 -6.22 11.89
C ALA A 71 -8.90 -7.33 11.67
N ARG A 72 -9.66 -7.66 12.71
CA ARG A 72 -10.78 -8.63 12.70
C ARG A 72 -12.14 -7.99 12.97
N ALA A 73 -12.14 -6.81 13.57
CA ALA A 73 -13.33 -6.03 13.95
C ALA A 73 -13.12 -4.55 13.62
N VAL A 74 -14.16 -3.72 13.80
CA VAL A 74 -14.19 -2.29 13.47
C VAL A 74 -13.00 -1.54 14.09
N GLN A 75 -12.71 -1.76 15.38
CA GLN A 75 -11.59 -1.12 16.06
C GLN A 75 -10.22 -1.45 15.42
N GLY A 76 -10.02 -2.69 14.98
CA GLY A 76 -8.80 -3.10 14.30
C GLY A 76 -8.69 -2.52 12.87
N ILE A 77 -9.82 -2.33 12.18
CA ILE A 77 -9.85 -1.65 10.88
C ILE A 77 -9.47 -0.17 11.05
N ALA A 78 -10.05 0.51 12.06
CA ALA A 78 -9.70 1.90 12.37
C ALA A 78 -8.22 2.04 12.77
N SER A 79 -7.71 1.10 13.56
CA SER A 79 -6.30 1.10 13.98
C SER A 79 -5.34 0.85 12.82
N ALA A 80 -5.70 -0.02 11.86
CA ALA A 80 -4.92 -0.21 10.64
C ALA A 80 -4.89 1.06 9.79
N ALA A 81 -6.01 1.78 9.67
CA ALA A 81 -6.08 3.06 8.99
C ALA A 81 -5.18 4.11 9.67
N ALA A 82 -5.20 4.17 11.00
CA ALA A 82 -4.33 5.07 11.78
C ALA A 82 -2.83 4.73 11.60
N ILE A 83 -2.48 3.43 11.60
CA ILE A 83 -1.11 2.97 11.30
C ILE A 83 -0.68 3.39 9.88
N GLY A 84 -1.56 3.24 8.89
CA GLY A 84 -1.29 3.66 7.51
C GLY A 84 -1.14 5.17 7.37
N LEU A 85 -1.96 5.96 8.06
CA LEU A 85 -1.84 7.41 8.10
C LEU A 85 -0.49 7.83 8.70
N TRP A 86 -0.13 7.31 9.88
CA TRP A 86 1.15 7.63 10.50
C TRP A 86 2.34 7.15 9.65
N GLY A 87 2.26 5.96 9.07
CA GLY A 87 3.30 5.47 8.17
C GLY A 87 3.48 6.34 6.93
N THR A 88 2.39 6.93 6.44
CA THR A 88 2.46 7.93 5.36
C THR A 88 3.18 9.20 5.82
N VAL A 89 2.91 9.69 7.03
CA VAL A 89 3.63 10.84 7.59
C VAL A 89 5.14 10.56 7.65
N VAL A 90 5.53 9.37 8.12
CA VAL A 90 6.94 8.96 8.19
C VAL A 90 7.56 8.83 6.79
N PHE A 91 6.88 8.18 5.86
CA PHE A 91 7.32 8.11 4.46
C PHE A 91 7.53 9.50 3.86
N MET A 92 6.58 10.41 4.06
CA MET A 92 6.68 11.76 3.52
C MET A 92 7.78 12.58 4.17
N ALA A 93 8.04 12.41 5.47
CA ALA A 93 9.18 13.05 6.11
C ALA A 93 10.49 12.64 5.43
N ILE A 94 10.67 11.33 5.15
CA ILE A 94 11.82 10.82 4.40
C ILE A 94 11.81 11.36 2.97
N ASP A 95 10.68 11.32 2.29
CA ASP A 95 10.56 11.79 0.91
C ASP A 95 10.92 13.28 0.77
N ILE A 96 10.41 14.12 1.66
CA ILE A 96 10.61 15.57 1.65
C ILE A 96 12.04 15.94 2.04
N ILE A 97 12.60 15.31 3.06
CA ILE A 97 13.94 15.64 3.57
C ILE A 97 15.04 15.03 2.71
N LEU A 98 14.81 13.85 2.14
CA LEU A 98 15.83 13.07 1.43
C LEU A 98 15.54 13.00 -0.06
N LEU A 99 14.45 12.34 -0.46
CA LEU A 99 14.25 11.94 -1.87
C LEU A 99 14.04 13.13 -2.81
N ARG A 100 13.25 14.11 -2.39
CA ARG A 100 12.94 15.31 -3.19
C ARG A 100 14.16 16.20 -3.43
N PRO A 101 15.00 16.55 -2.43
CA PRO A 101 16.26 17.26 -2.65
C PRO A 101 17.19 16.60 -3.67
N PHE A 102 17.20 15.26 -3.70
CA PHE A 102 17.97 14.49 -4.69
C PHE A 102 17.29 14.32 -6.05
N LYS A 103 16.23 15.11 -6.33
CA LYS A 103 15.45 15.09 -7.57
C LYS A 103 15.03 13.67 -7.92
N ALA A 104 14.55 12.90 -6.93
CA ALA A 104 14.12 11.50 -7.08
C ALA A 104 13.17 11.30 -8.28
N TYR A 105 12.23 12.23 -8.47
CA TYR A 105 11.16 12.13 -9.45
C TYR A 105 11.36 13.16 -10.58
N PRO A 106 11.35 12.72 -11.85
CA PRO A 106 11.52 13.63 -13.00
C PRO A 106 10.29 14.54 -13.21
N TRP A 107 9.11 14.09 -12.82
CA TRP A 107 7.89 14.89 -12.70
C TRP A 107 7.52 14.95 -11.21
N THR A 108 8.06 15.87 -10.43
CA THR A 108 7.59 15.97 -9.05
C THR A 108 6.14 16.43 -9.04
N TRP A 109 5.36 15.98 -8.05
CA TRP A 109 4.12 16.62 -7.64
C TRP A 109 4.29 18.13 -7.39
N ASP A 110 5.52 18.59 -7.20
CA ASP A 110 5.91 19.99 -7.22
C ASP A 110 5.53 20.69 -8.54
N ALA A 111 5.53 20.00 -9.69
CA ALA A 111 5.04 20.60 -10.93
C ALA A 111 3.53 20.84 -10.90
N VAL A 112 2.77 19.97 -10.23
CA VAL A 112 1.30 20.12 -10.06
C VAL A 112 0.99 21.19 -9.01
N GLY A 113 1.77 21.24 -7.93
CA GLY A 113 1.59 22.18 -6.80
C GLY A 113 2.46 23.45 -6.86
N GLY A 114 3.17 23.72 -7.95
CA GLY A 114 4.10 24.85 -8.07
C GLY A 114 5.25 24.87 -7.05
N GLY A 115 5.76 23.71 -6.62
CA GLY A 115 6.74 23.58 -5.55
C GLY A 115 6.14 23.49 -4.15
N SER A 116 4.82 23.65 -4.02
CA SER A 116 4.15 23.64 -2.73
C SER A 116 3.90 22.23 -2.21
N THR A 117 4.41 21.96 -1.01
CA THR A 117 4.11 20.74 -0.24
C THR A 117 2.66 20.69 0.24
N TRP A 118 1.92 21.81 0.22
CA TRP A 118 0.56 21.91 0.79
C TRP A 118 -0.45 20.94 0.15
N TRP A 119 -0.39 20.75 -1.17
CA TRP A 119 -1.27 19.81 -1.88
C TRP A 119 -0.76 18.37 -1.84
N TYR A 120 0.55 18.21 -1.59
CA TYR A 120 1.18 16.90 -1.51
C TYR A 120 0.71 16.13 -0.27
N LEU A 121 0.77 16.76 0.91
CA LEU A 121 0.49 16.07 2.18
C LEU A 121 -0.91 15.42 2.22
N PRO A 122 -2.01 16.14 1.89
CA PRO A 122 -3.35 15.57 2.00
C PRO A 122 -3.59 14.39 1.05
N ILE A 123 -3.03 14.43 -0.16
CA ILE A 123 -3.19 13.36 -1.16
C ILE A 123 -2.57 12.07 -0.66
N TRP A 124 -1.34 12.14 -0.13
CA TRP A 124 -0.70 10.96 0.44
C TRP A 124 -1.38 10.48 1.70
N TRP A 125 -1.81 11.39 2.59
CA TRP A 125 -2.58 11.03 3.78
C TRP A 125 -3.83 10.24 3.41
N MET A 126 -4.59 10.72 2.43
CA MET A 126 -5.77 10.02 1.92
C MET A 126 -5.39 8.67 1.33
N LEU A 127 -4.37 8.60 0.47
CA LEU A 127 -3.97 7.37 -0.20
C LEU A 127 -3.52 6.28 0.80
N GLY A 128 -2.63 6.62 1.73
CA GLY A 128 -2.11 5.66 2.70
C GLY A 128 -3.16 5.21 3.71
N THR A 129 -4.03 6.12 4.15
CA THR A 129 -5.18 5.78 5.00
C THR A 129 -6.16 4.89 4.25
N PHE A 130 -6.49 5.22 3.00
CA PHE A 130 -7.43 4.47 2.18
C PHE A 130 -6.93 3.05 1.85
N LEU A 131 -5.67 2.90 1.45
CA LEU A 131 -5.11 1.58 1.14
C LEU A 131 -5.04 0.69 2.38
N SER A 132 -4.58 1.22 3.51
CA SER A 132 -4.54 0.48 4.77
C SER A 132 -5.94 0.11 5.29
N TRP A 133 -6.90 1.01 5.16
CA TRP A 133 -8.30 0.78 5.51
C TRP A 133 -8.96 -0.31 4.63
N THR A 134 -8.81 -0.22 3.31
CA THR A 134 -9.35 -1.23 2.38
C THR A 134 -8.70 -2.60 2.57
N GLY A 135 -7.38 -2.66 2.76
CA GLY A 135 -6.70 -3.91 3.09
C GLY A 135 -7.15 -4.50 4.43
N ALA A 136 -7.43 -3.65 5.43
CA ALA A 136 -8.00 -4.08 6.70
C ALA A 136 -9.44 -4.59 6.57
N LEU A 137 -10.27 -3.98 5.73
CA LEU A 137 -11.62 -4.48 5.41
C LEU A 137 -11.56 -5.87 4.78
N VAL A 138 -10.66 -6.08 3.80
CA VAL A 138 -10.45 -7.39 3.17
C VAL A 138 -10.01 -8.42 4.21
N THR A 139 -9.07 -8.05 5.08
CA THR A 139 -8.55 -8.92 6.15
C THR A 139 -9.64 -9.29 7.15
N ALA A 140 -10.40 -8.31 7.66
CA ALA A 140 -11.50 -8.54 8.59
C ALA A 140 -12.65 -9.33 7.97
N GLY A 141 -12.99 -9.05 6.70
CA GLY A 141 -14.01 -9.79 5.95
C GLY A 141 -13.61 -11.24 5.70
N ARG A 142 -12.31 -11.53 5.56
CA ARG A 142 -11.81 -12.92 5.48
C ARG A 142 -11.80 -13.59 6.84
N ALA A 143 -11.40 -12.87 7.90
CA ALA A 143 -11.43 -13.35 9.28
C ALA A 143 -12.85 -13.75 9.73
N GLY A 144 -13.85 -12.91 9.43
CA GLY A 144 -15.25 -13.18 9.77
C GLY A 144 -15.85 -14.41 9.08
N ARG A 145 -15.22 -14.88 7.99
CA ARG A 145 -15.58 -16.12 7.28
C ARG A 145 -14.75 -17.33 7.72
N GLY A 146 -13.99 -17.23 8.82
CA GLY A 146 -13.09 -18.28 9.29
C GLY A 146 -11.86 -18.51 8.39
N GLY A 147 -11.58 -17.60 7.45
CA GLY A 147 -10.47 -17.75 6.51
C GLY A 147 -9.12 -17.34 7.09
N ASN A 148 -8.03 -17.85 6.50
CA ASN A 148 -6.66 -17.47 6.87
C ASN A 148 -6.39 -15.99 6.55
N THR A 149 -5.95 -15.22 7.55
CA THR A 149 -5.67 -13.77 7.49
C THR A 149 -4.18 -13.43 7.34
N ALA A 150 -3.31 -14.41 7.13
CA ALA A 150 -1.90 -14.16 6.85
C ALA A 150 -1.75 -13.21 5.64
N ILE A 151 -0.77 -12.30 5.65
CA ILE A 151 -0.55 -11.35 4.55
C ILE A 151 -0.48 -12.10 3.20
N ARG A 152 0.23 -13.23 3.16
CA ARG A 152 0.30 -14.09 1.97
C ARG A 152 -1.07 -14.49 1.45
N SER A 153 -2.00 -14.93 2.31
CA SER A 153 -3.30 -15.44 1.85
C SER A 153 -4.24 -14.34 1.36
N VAL A 154 -4.15 -13.13 1.92
CA VAL A 154 -4.96 -11.97 1.47
C VAL A 154 -4.36 -11.28 0.25
N ALA A 155 -3.03 -11.33 0.06
CA ALA A 155 -2.33 -10.64 -1.02
C ALA A 155 -2.28 -11.42 -2.35
N ILE A 156 -2.41 -12.75 -2.36
CA ILE A 156 -2.25 -13.56 -3.58
C ILE A 156 -3.14 -13.07 -4.74
N ALA A 157 -4.42 -12.85 -4.50
CA ALA A 157 -5.34 -12.46 -5.57
C ALA A 157 -5.06 -11.03 -6.09
N PRO A 158 -4.90 -9.99 -5.23
CA PRO A 158 -4.47 -8.67 -5.69
C PRO A 158 -3.12 -8.67 -6.43
N LEU A 159 -2.15 -9.48 -5.96
CA LEU A 159 -0.86 -9.63 -6.64
C LEU A 159 -1.02 -10.26 -8.02
N ALA A 160 -1.82 -11.33 -8.13
CA ALA A 160 -2.06 -12.01 -9.40
C ALA A 160 -2.76 -11.08 -10.40
N VAL A 161 -3.81 -10.38 -9.99
CA VAL A 161 -4.51 -9.43 -10.87
C VAL A 161 -3.60 -8.26 -11.24
N GLY A 162 -2.86 -7.69 -10.29
CA GLY A 162 -1.87 -6.66 -10.57
C GLY A 162 -0.85 -7.10 -11.63
N LEU A 163 -0.30 -8.31 -11.50
CA LEU A 163 0.63 -8.87 -12.49
C LEU A 163 -0.03 -9.11 -13.85
N ILE A 164 -1.25 -9.66 -13.90
CA ILE A 164 -1.99 -9.88 -15.15
C ILE A 164 -2.25 -8.56 -15.87
N VAL A 165 -2.69 -7.52 -15.14
CA VAL A 165 -2.93 -6.19 -15.71
C VAL A 165 -1.62 -5.56 -16.18
N ALA A 166 -0.53 -5.73 -15.42
CA ALA A 166 0.80 -5.27 -15.81
C ALA A 166 1.27 -5.88 -17.13
N LEU A 167 1.16 -7.20 -17.26
CA LEU A 167 1.52 -7.91 -18.48
C LEU A 167 0.58 -7.53 -19.63
N GLY A 168 -0.74 -7.52 -19.41
CA GLY A 168 -1.72 -7.25 -20.44
C GLY A 168 -1.64 -5.83 -21.02
N LEU A 169 -1.60 -4.81 -20.17
CA LEU A 169 -1.56 -3.41 -20.61
C LEU A 169 -0.13 -2.94 -20.93
N GLY A 170 0.86 -3.45 -20.21
CA GLY A 170 2.25 -3.06 -20.39
C GLY A 170 2.90 -3.66 -21.63
N LEU A 171 2.61 -4.93 -21.96
CA LEU A 171 3.10 -5.54 -23.21
C LEU A 171 2.49 -4.90 -24.46
N ARG A 172 1.30 -4.32 -24.32
CA ARG A 172 0.63 -3.56 -25.37
C ARG A 172 1.05 -2.10 -25.42
N HIS A 173 2.00 -1.69 -24.56
CA HIS A 173 2.48 -0.30 -24.43
C HIS A 173 1.37 0.73 -24.19
N VAL A 174 0.23 0.33 -23.63
CA VAL A 174 -0.90 1.24 -23.32
C VAL A 174 -0.53 2.15 -22.16
N ILE A 175 0.07 1.58 -21.11
CA ILE A 175 0.59 2.29 -19.94
C ILE A 175 1.86 1.58 -19.43
N ALA A 176 2.70 2.29 -18.68
CA ALA A 176 3.89 1.70 -18.08
C ALA A 176 3.53 0.52 -17.15
N MET A 177 4.24 -0.60 -17.29
CA MET A 177 4.03 -1.82 -16.47
C MET A 177 3.91 -1.57 -14.96
N PRO A 178 4.79 -0.81 -14.30
CA PRO A 178 4.65 -0.55 -12.87
C PRO A 178 3.35 0.18 -12.52
N VAL A 179 2.90 1.10 -13.38
CA VAL A 179 1.63 1.82 -13.19
C VAL A 179 0.44 0.86 -13.35
N ALA A 180 0.45 0.05 -14.40
CA ALA A 180 -0.57 -0.99 -14.63
C ALA A 180 -0.66 -1.98 -13.47
N ALA A 181 0.49 -2.39 -12.92
CA ALA A 181 0.55 -3.29 -11.77
C ALA A 181 -0.10 -2.69 -10.53
N GLY A 182 0.24 -1.43 -10.21
CA GLY A 182 -0.34 -0.70 -9.10
C GLY A 182 -1.85 -0.51 -9.25
N LEU A 183 -2.32 -0.14 -10.44
CA LEU A 183 -3.74 0.01 -10.73
C LEU A 183 -4.51 -1.31 -10.56
N GLY A 184 -4.04 -2.39 -11.18
CA GLY A 184 -4.69 -3.70 -11.07
C GLY A 184 -4.74 -4.19 -9.62
N PHE A 185 -3.67 -3.99 -8.85
CA PHE A 185 -3.63 -4.31 -7.43
C PHE A 185 -4.66 -3.49 -6.63
N ALA A 186 -4.61 -2.16 -6.74
CA ALA A 186 -5.43 -1.26 -5.94
C ALA A 186 -6.92 -1.45 -6.22
N VAL A 187 -7.31 -1.58 -7.49
CA VAL A 187 -8.69 -1.88 -7.91
C VAL A 187 -9.14 -3.20 -7.30
N THR A 188 -8.31 -4.24 -7.34
CA THR A 188 -8.68 -5.55 -6.78
C THR A 188 -8.90 -5.50 -5.27
N VAL A 189 -8.01 -4.85 -4.52
CA VAL A 189 -8.17 -4.67 -3.06
C VAL A 189 -9.45 -3.90 -2.76
N PHE A 190 -9.70 -2.81 -3.48
CA PHE A 190 -10.91 -2.01 -3.31
C PHE A 190 -12.19 -2.80 -3.64
N SER A 191 -12.21 -3.53 -4.75
CA SER A 191 -13.34 -4.37 -5.14
C SER A 191 -13.63 -5.44 -4.08
N PHE A 192 -12.60 -6.09 -3.53
CA PHE A 192 -12.79 -7.06 -2.45
C PHE A 192 -13.31 -6.42 -1.16
N ALA A 193 -12.82 -5.23 -0.80
CA ALA A 193 -13.34 -4.48 0.33
C ALA A 193 -14.83 -4.14 0.13
N LEU A 194 -15.20 -3.64 -1.05
CA LEU A 194 -16.58 -3.30 -1.40
C LEU A 194 -17.50 -4.52 -1.38
N ILE A 195 -17.10 -5.63 -2.00
CA ILE A 195 -17.85 -6.90 -1.96
C ILE A 195 -18.02 -7.38 -0.51
N GLY A 196 -16.98 -7.23 0.31
CA GLY A 196 -17.02 -7.58 1.73
C GLY A 196 -18.01 -6.73 2.53
N LEU A 197 -18.16 -5.45 2.18
CA LEU A 197 -19.15 -4.55 2.78
C LEU A 197 -20.57 -4.87 2.30
N LEU A 198 -20.77 -5.05 0.98
CA LEU A 198 -22.08 -5.34 0.39
C LEU A 198 -22.70 -6.65 0.88
N ARG A 199 -21.88 -7.65 1.21
CA ARG A 199 -22.35 -8.94 1.76
C ARG A 199 -22.70 -8.90 3.24
N ARG A 200 -22.47 -7.77 3.94
CA ARG A 200 -22.81 -7.57 5.36
C ARG A 200 -24.11 -6.80 5.58
N GLY A 201 -24.63 -6.13 4.54
CA GLY A 201 -25.97 -5.52 4.53
C GLY A 201 -27.01 -6.54 4.14
#